data_AF-A0A7J4R9G2-F1
#
_entry.id   AF-A0A7J4R9G2-F1
#
_cell.length_a   1.000
_cell.length_b   1.000
_cell.length_c   1.000
_cell.angle_alpha   90.00
_cell.angle_beta   90.00
_cell.angle_gamma   90.00
#
_symmetry.space_group_name_H-M   'P 1'
#
loop_
_entity.id
_entity.type
_entity.pdbx_description
1 polymer ?
#
loop_
_entity_poly.entity_id
_entity_poly.type
_entity_poly.pdbx_seq_one_letter_code
_entity_poly.pdbx_strand_id
1 'polypeptide(L)'
;DSTDWRDECTTLAGSEVSLTWRFQSNEDGINGNAGLAGFAVDNIRVEEFTFEFDGNYTEEVTGLDASESSTIVVANHDFSSGIYRIDAMTMLDNTDPTDAWYEQEEVNLANNISTIMFSIASAEITLMQPDVMECVTDITYECVYPIDDQAMHSFSVPLLNGVIDGDYTLTMSIKDLTTNQQVFEETADNGPFDLEPHQRDWANWSQPFNSWADGHTYNISFSAEVTKEDNTVEPSGNVRFFIITFYDRIDVAILSNPTDQNRLQMVKSDLESMEMSYTQMRLENWDDYATPSWLEHYDKVLLPWQTDYNVYYGDYYDKLASSRSTDGLSVVDTLEQFMVQGGTTQIHLG
;
A
#
# COMPACT_ATOMS: atom_id res chain seq x y z
N ASP A 1 -33.11 -6.45 51.26
CA ASP A 1 -32.05 -7.18 50.56
C ASP A 1 -31.87 -6.52 49.22
N SER A 2 -30.73 -5.87 49.02
CA SER A 2 -30.44 -5.03 47.85
C SER A 2 -30.06 -5.90 46.65
N THR A 3 -30.94 -5.97 45.65
CA THR A 3 -30.62 -6.46 44.30
C THR A 3 -29.89 -5.36 43.52
N ASP A 4 -28.70 -5.00 43.96
CA ASP A 4 -27.76 -4.26 43.12
C ASP A 4 -27.27 -5.21 42.03
N TRP A 5 -27.50 -4.82 40.78
CA TRP A 5 -26.93 -5.47 39.62
C TRP A 5 -25.41 -5.41 39.75
N ARG A 6 -24.77 -6.58 39.84
CA ARG A 6 -23.32 -6.70 39.74
C ARG A 6 -22.99 -6.99 38.28
N ASP A 7 -22.06 -6.24 37.71
CA ASP A 7 -21.38 -6.63 36.48
C ASP A 7 -20.63 -7.94 36.75
N GLU A 8 -21.27 -9.07 36.45
CA GLU A 8 -20.59 -10.34 36.39
C GLU A 8 -19.85 -10.39 35.05
N CYS A 9 -18.58 -9.98 35.05
CA CYS A 9 -17.65 -10.34 34.00
C CYS A 9 -17.58 -11.87 33.93
N THR A 10 -18.47 -12.49 33.17
CA THR A 10 -18.41 -13.91 32.88
C THR A 10 -17.21 -14.12 31.98
N THR A 11 -16.09 -14.51 32.58
CA THR A 11 -14.92 -14.95 31.80
C THR A 11 -15.27 -16.28 31.12
N LEU A 12 -15.08 -16.32 29.81
CA LEU A 12 -15.15 -17.57 29.06
C LEU A 12 -13.83 -18.36 29.13
N ALA A 13 -12.82 -17.88 29.88
CA ALA A 13 -11.54 -18.57 30.03
C ALA A 13 -11.74 -19.96 30.64
N GLY A 14 -11.44 -21.00 29.85
CA GLY A 14 -11.64 -22.41 30.23
C GLY A 14 -13.01 -22.98 29.86
N SER A 15 -13.86 -22.24 29.15
CA SER A 15 -15.14 -22.75 28.63
C SER A 15 -14.91 -23.59 27.38
N GLU A 16 -15.50 -24.79 27.31
CA GLU A 16 -15.56 -25.55 26.07
C GLU A 16 -16.76 -25.10 25.22
N VAL A 17 -16.49 -24.44 24.11
CA VAL A 17 -17.51 -24.14 23.09
C VAL A 17 -17.65 -25.34 22.17
N SER A 18 -18.74 -26.10 22.33
CA SER A 18 -19.05 -27.24 21.48
C SER A 18 -19.99 -26.85 20.34
N LEU A 19 -19.43 -26.56 19.17
CA LEU A 19 -20.21 -26.36 17.95
C LEU A 19 -20.64 -27.73 17.37
N THR A 20 -21.95 -27.96 17.24
CA THR A 20 -22.49 -29.19 16.65
C THR A 20 -23.26 -28.88 15.39
N TRP A 21 -22.77 -29.33 14.25
CA TRP A 21 -23.50 -29.28 12.98
C TRP A 21 -24.17 -30.63 12.71
N ARG A 22 -25.43 -30.60 12.26
CA ARG A 22 -26.18 -31.79 11.84
C ARG A 22 -26.72 -31.57 10.44
N PHE A 23 -26.36 -32.45 9.52
CA PHE A 23 -26.82 -32.44 8.15
C PHE A 23 -27.78 -33.61 7.96
N GLN A 24 -28.97 -33.33 7.47
CA GLN A 24 -29.95 -34.36 7.12
C GLN A 24 -30.00 -34.47 5.60
N SER A 25 -29.56 -35.61 5.06
CA SER A 25 -29.94 -36.00 3.71
C SER A 25 -31.38 -36.50 3.76
N ASN A 26 -32.27 -35.93 2.96
CA ASN A 26 -33.61 -36.47 2.77
C ASN A 26 -33.55 -37.85 2.11
N GLU A 27 -34.53 -38.71 2.39
CA GLU A 27 -34.63 -40.07 1.84
C GLU A 27 -35.03 -40.11 0.33
N ASP A 28 -34.74 -39.06 -0.44
CA ASP A 28 -35.18 -38.96 -1.83
C ASP A 28 -34.35 -39.84 -2.79
N GLY A 29 -33.23 -40.39 -2.33
CA GLY A 29 -32.40 -41.31 -3.09
C GLY A 29 -31.73 -40.68 -4.32
N ILE A 30 -31.77 -39.36 -4.48
CA ILE A 30 -31.15 -38.65 -5.61
C ILE A 30 -29.71 -38.25 -5.25
N ASN A 31 -29.42 -38.02 -3.97
CA ASN A 31 -28.09 -37.66 -3.49
C ASN A 31 -27.43 -38.83 -2.73
N GLY A 32 -26.77 -39.73 -3.48
CA GLY A 32 -25.68 -40.55 -2.94
C GLY A 32 -25.80 -42.07 -3.14
N ASN A 33 -25.61 -42.56 -4.37
CA ASN A 33 -25.29 -43.98 -4.60
C ASN A 33 -23.79 -44.22 -4.90
N ALA A 34 -22.95 -43.21 -4.68
CA ALA A 34 -21.51 -43.29 -4.86
C ALA A 34 -20.75 -42.38 -3.87
N GLY A 35 -21.01 -42.53 -2.57
CA GLY A 35 -20.08 -42.23 -1.47
C GLY A 35 -19.21 -40.96 -1.46
N LEU A 36 -19.50 -39.91 -2.23
CA LEU A 36 -18.61 -38.74 -2.41
C LEU A 36 -19.40 -37.44 -2.63
N ALA A 37 -20.43 -37.20 -1.83
CA ALA A 37 -20.99 -35.86 -1.65
C ALA A 37 -20.66 -35.38 -0.24
N GLY A 38 -19.37 -35.19 0.03
CA GLY A 38 -18.91 -34.43 1.19
C GLY A 38 -18.90 -32.95 0.83
N PHE A 39 -19.34 -32.10 1.74
CA PHE A 39 -18.96 -30.70 1.73
C PHE A 39 -17.80 -30.56 2.71
N ALA A 40 -16.75 -29.84 2.32
CA ALA A 40 -15.69 -29.42 3.22
C ALA A 40 -16.02 -28.01 3.69
N VAL A 41 -15.98 -27.78 4.99
CA VAL A 41 -15.91 -26.43 5.53
C VAL A 41 -14.43 -26.13 5.74
N ASP A 42 -13.94 -25.13 5.03
CA ASP A 42 -12.57 -24.64 5.16
C ASP A 42 -12.61 -23.19 5.65
N ASN A 43 -11.57 -22.76 6.34
CA ASN A 43 -11.39 -21.39 6.86
C ASN A 43 -12.46 -20.89 7.88
N ILE A 44 -12.83 -21.71 8.87
CA ILE A 44 -13.60 -21.22 10.04
C ILE A 44 -12.63 -20.48 10.97
N ARG A 45 -12.84 -19.18 11.16
CA ARG A 45 -12.16 -18.38 12.18
C ARG A 45 -13.15 -18.03 13.29
N VAL A 46 -12.74 -18.28 14.53
CA VAL A 46 -13.44 -17.81 15.73
C VAL A 46 -12.55 -16.74 16.34
N GLU A 47 -13.10 -15.54 16.49
CA GLU A 47 -12.38 -14.37 17.02
C GLU A 47 -13.04 -13.96 18.33
N GLU A 48 -12.23 -13.82 19.38
CA GLU A 48 -12.66 -13.25 20.65
C GLU A 48 -12.21 -11.80 20.68
N PHE A 49 -13.16 -10.89 20.94
CA PHE A 49 -12.87 -9.47 21.08
C PHE A 49 -13.06 -9.07 22.53
N THR A 50 -12.05 -8.40 23.09
CA THR A 50 -12.19 -7.64 24.33
C THR A 50 -12.26 -6.17 23.95
N PHE A 51 -13.36 -5.51 24.29
CA PHE A 51 -13.54 -4.09 24.02
C PHE A 51 -13.06 -3.27 25.21
N GLU A 52 -12.30 -2.21 24.92
CA GLU A 52 -11.99 -1.18 25.91
C GLU A 52 -13.00 -0.03 25.78
N PHE A 53 -13.30 0.63 26.90
CA PHE A 53 -14.20 1.77 26.88
C PHE A 53 -13.52 2.96 26.21
N ASP A 54 -14.13 3.43 25.12
CA ASP A 54 -13.56 4.47 24.26
C ASP A 54 -14.30 5.82 24.43
N GLY A 55 -15.62 5.80 24.63
CA GLY A 55 -16.39 7.00 24.92
C GLY A 55 -17.86 6.71 25.28
N ASN A 56 -18.52 7.71 25.86
CA ASN A 56 -19.97 7.73 26.08
C ASN A 56 -20.52 9.12 25.72
N TYR A 57 -21.65 9.13 25.03
CA TYR A 57 -22.32 10.34 24.56
C TYR A 57 -23.80 10.26 24.91
N THR A 58 -24.40 11.39 25.25
CA THR A 58 -25.82 11.44 25.66
C THR A 58 -26.42 12.72 25.11
N GLU A 59 -27.59 12.60 24.49
CA GLU A 59 -28.37 13.72 23.99
C GLU A 59 -29.80 13.64 24.52
N GLU A 60 -30.33 14.77 24.97
CA GLU A 60 -31.70 14.86 25.48
C GLU A 60 -32.67 15.14 24.34
N VAL A 61 -33.76 14.38 24.29
CA VAL A 61 -34.85 14.56 23.32
C VAL A 61 -36.12 14.94 24.06
N THR A 62 -36.68 16.11 23.76
CA THR A 62 -37.92 16.61 24.38
C THR A 62 -39.02 16.80 23.35
N GLY A 63 -40.28 16.60 23.75
CA GLY A 63 -41.45 16.94 22.93
C GLY A 63 -41.75 15.96 21.79
N LEU A 64 -41.24 14.73 21.86
CA LEU A 64 -41.56 13.65 20.93
C LEU A 64 -42.80 12.89 21.41
N ASP A 65 -43.86 12.81 20.60
CA ASP A 65 -45.02 11.97 20.90
C ASP A 65 -44.77 10.50 20.48
N ALA A 66 -45.54 9.56 21.02
CA ALA A 66 -45.42 8.12 20.77
C ALA A 66 -45.60 7.70 19.30
N SER A 67 -46.14 8.59 18.45
CA SER A 67 -46.28 8.38 17.00
C SER A 67 -45.24 9.11 16.15
N GLU A 68 -44.34 9.88 16.76
CA GLU A 68 -43.36 10.71 16.08
C GLU A 68 -41.97 10.08 16.11
N SER A 69 -41.17 10.33 15.07
CA SER A 69 -39.79 9.88 14.98
C SER A 69 -38.88 11.07 14.69
N SER A 70 -37.74 11.15 15.37
CA SER A 70 -36.71 12.15 15.10
C SER A 70 -35.39 11.47 14.77
N THR A 71 -34.58 12.13 13.95
CA THR A 71 -33.18 11.77 13.71
C THR A 71 -32.31 12.77 14.46
N ILE A 72 -31.47 12.28 15.36
CA ILE A 72 -30.54 13.09 16.14
C ILE A 72 -29.11 12.69 15.83
N VAL A 73 -28.20 13.65 15.83
CA VAL A 73 -26.76 13.40 15.84
C VAL A 73 -26.33 13.38 17.30
N VAL A 74 -25.88 12.23 17.79
CA VAL A 74 -25.53 12.05 19.21
C VAL A 74 -24.15 12.64 19.52
N ALA A 75 -23.18 12.44 18.64
CA ALA A 75 -21.83 13.01 18.75
C ALA A 75 -21.05 12.81 17.44
N ASN A 76 -19.92 13.51 17.34
CA ASN A 76 -18.82 13.16 16.45
C ASN A 76 -17.73 12.43 17.25
N HIS A 77 -17.16 11.38 16.68
CA HIS A 77 -16.13 10.57 17.32
C HIS A 77 -15.00 10.26 16.33
N ASP A 78 -13.75 10.45 16.75
CA ASP A 78 -12.57 10.20 15.93
C ASP A 78 -12.14 8.74 16.06
N PHE A 79 -12.41 7.94 15.04
CA PHE A 79 -12.05 6.54 15.05
C PHE A 79 -10.62 6.28 14.55
N SER A 80 -9.94 5.32 15.17
CA SER A 80 -8.69 4.73 14.67
C SER A 80 -8.92 3.34 14.03
N SER A 81 -7.91 2.75 13.38
CA SER A 81 -8.01 1.37 12.86
C SER A 81 -8.31 0.39 14.00
N GLY A 82 -9.33 -0.45 13.82
CA GLY A 82 -9.78 -1.36 14.88
C GLY A 82 -11.20 -1.88 14.68
N ILE A 83 -11.71 -2.60 15.68
CA ILE A 83 -13.09 -3.09 15.71
C ILE A 83 -13.82 -2.35 16.82
N TYR A 84 -14.88 -1.64 16.44
CA TYR A 84 -15.68 -0.86 17.37
C TYR A 84 -17.01 -1.54 17.59
N ARG A 85 -17.48 -1.45 18.83
CA ARG A 85 -18.83 -1.81 19.24
C ARG A 85 -19.49 -0.56 19.79
N ILE A 86 -20.61 -0.17 19.19
CA ILE A 86 -21.44 0.92 19.70
C ILE A 86 -22.72 0.30 20.26
N ASP A 87 -22.98 0.56 21.54
CA ASP A 87 -24.23 0.21 22.20
C ASP A 87 -25.07 1.48 22.36
N ALA A 88 -26.22 1.52 21.71
CA ALA A 88 -27.18 2.62 21.82
C ALA A 88 -28.36 2.20 22.69
N MET A 89 -28.67 3.02 23.70
CA MET A 89 -29.80 2.81 24.60
C MET A 89 -30.62 4.09 24.69
N THR A 90 -31.94 3.98 24.50
CA THR A 90 -32.84 5.06 24.91
C THR A 90 -33.16 4.91 26.40
N MET A 91 -32.98 6.00 27.14
CA MET A 91 -33.34 6.03 28.55
C MET A 91 -34.56 6.94 28.70
N LEU A 92 -35.61 6.41 29.31
CA LEU A 92 -36.74 7.23 29.73
C LEU A 92 -36.39 7.86 31.08
N ASP A 93 -36.27 9.20 31.12
CA ASP A 93 -36.14 9.92 32.38
C ASP A 93 -37.53 10.05 33.04
N ASN A 94 -37.69 9.44 34.21
CA ASN A 94 -38.93 9.46 34.99
C ASN A 94 -38.77 10.16 36.36
N THR A 95 -37.76 11.03 36.49
CA THR A 95 -37.39 11.65 37.78
C THR A 95 -38.35 12.74 38.27
N ASP A 96 -39.30 13.23 37.45
CA ASP A 96 -40.37 14.14 37.89
C ASP A 96 -41.69 13.38 38.18
N PRO A 97 -42.11 13.27 39.46
CA PRO A 97 -43.34 12.57 39.86
C PRO A 97 -44.65 13.30 39.51
N THR A 98 -44.58 14.45 38.83
CA THR A 98 -45.76 15.15 38.27
C THR A 98 -46.00 14.84 36.79
N ASP A 99 -45.07 14.16 36.11
CA ASP A 99 -45.23 13.74 34.73
C ASP A 99 -46.01 12.40 34.62
N ALA A 100 -46.97 12.38 33.69
CA ALA A 100 -47.80 11.21 33.42
C ALA A 100 -47.02 10.16 32.64
N TRP A 101 -46.84 8.95 33.18
CA TRP A 101 -46.16 7.85 32.48
C TRP A 101 -47.08 6.88 31.68
N TYR A 102 -48.41 6.85 31.84
CA TYR A 102 -48.96 5.76 32.64
C TYR A 102 -49.54 4.53 31.88
N GLU A 103 -49.32 3.35 32.50
CA GLU A 103 -49.78 1.95 32.28
C GLU A 103 -48.84 0.89 31.62
N GLN A 104 -47.55 1.14 31.38
CA GLN A 104 -46.62 0.09 30.90
C GLN A 104 -45.42 -0.24 31.80
N GLU A 105 -45.47 -1.37 32.50
CA GLU A 105 -44.28 -1.97 33.12
C GLU A 105 -43.20 -2.07 32.03
N GLU A 106 -42.08 -1.36 32.21
CA GLU A 106 -41.04 -1.24 31.20
C GLU A 106 -40.53 -2.66 30.86
N VAL A 107 -40.69 -3.06 29.60
CA VAL A 107 -40.46 -4.43 29.15
C VAL A 107 -38.97 -4.69 29.07
N ASN A 108 -38.37 -5.03 30.21
CA ASN A 108 -37.05 -5.64 30.37
C ASN A 108 -35.88 -4.80 29.79
N LEU A 109 -35.00 -4.28 30.66
CA LEU A 109 -33.76 -3.56 30.32
C LEU A 109 -32.93 -4.21 29.19
N ALA A 110 -33.02 -5.54 29.05
CA ALA A 110 -32.31 -6.29 28.01
C ALA A 110 -32.79 -6.02 26.57
N ASN A 111 -33.97 -5.44 26.36
CA ASN A 111 -34.57 -5.26 25.03
C ASN A 111 -34.42 -3.85 24.43
N ASN A 112 -33.78 -2.91 25.14
CA ASN A 112 -33.64 -1.53 24.67
C ASN A 112 -32.21 -1.10 24.34
N ILE A 113 -31.30 -2.08 24.19
CA ILE A 113 -29.94 -1.84 23.72
C ILE A 113 -29.84 -2.33 22.27
N SER A 114 -29.52 -1.42 21.36
CA SER A 114 -29.16 -1.75 19.99
C SER A 114 -27.64 -1.72 19.87
N THR A 115 -27.04 -2.85 19.50
CA THR A 115 -25.60 -2.96 19.32
C THR A 115 -25.25 -3.00 17.84
N ILE A 116 -24.28 -2.19 17.42
CA ILE A 116 -23.61 -2.36 16.13
C ILE A 116 -22.14 -2.67 16.35
N MET A 117 -21.60 -3.54 15.49
CA MET A 117 -20.18 -3.85 15.46
C MET A 117 -19.67 -3.63 14.04
N PHE A 118 -18.58 -2.89 13.90
CA PHE A 118 -17.95 -2.62 12.62
C PHE A 118 -16.44 -2.55 12.76
N SER A 119 -15.74 -2.82 11.67
CA SER A 119 -14.28 -2.77 11.60
C SER A 119 -13.85 -1.59 10.74
N ILE A 120 -12.90 -0.81 11.23
CA ILE A 120 -12.17 0.21 10.49
C ILE A 120 -10.83 -0.40 10.09
N ALA A 121 -10.67 -0.64 8.79
CA ALA A 121 -9.44 -1.24 8.26
C ALA A 121 -8.25 -0.27 8.34
N SER A 122 -8.39 0.93 7.77
CA SER A 122 -7.45 2.04 7.89
C SER A 122 -8.19 3.34 7.63
N ALA A 123 -8.06 4.31 8.52
CA ALA A 123 -8.54 5.68 8.29
C ALA A 123 -7.54 6.49 7.44
N GLU A 124 -6.30 6.04 7.37
CA GLU A 124 -5.21 6.75 6.73
C GLU A 124 -4.92 6.23 5.31
N ILE A 125 -4.34 7.11 4.50
CA ILE A 125 -3.79 6.77 3.18
C ILE A 125 -2.62 5.79 3.32
N THR A 126 -2.50 4.87 2.38
CA THR A 126 -1.35 3.96 2.29
C THR A 126 -0.56 4.27 1.02
N LEU A 127 0.72 4.60 1.20
CA LEU A 127 1.68 4.74 0.11
C LEU A 127 2.28 3.36 -0.21
N MET A 128 2.07 2.91 -1.44
CA MET A 128 2.62 1.65 -1.95
C MET A 128 4.10 1.82 -2.31
N GLN A 129 4.72 0.74 -2.81
CA GLN A 129 6.11 0.81 -3.24
C GLN A 129 6.24 1.82 -4.40
N PRO A 130 7.22 2.76 -4.33
CA PRO A 130 7.47 3.69 -5.42
C PRO A 130 7.89 2.94 -6.68
N ASP A 131 7.53 3.49 -7.83
CA ASP A 131 8.01 3.04 -9.14
C ASP A 131 9.46 3.51 -9.31
N VAL A 132 10.37 2.59 -9.06
CA VAL A 132 11.83 2.76 -9.14
C VAL A 132 12.42 1.52 -9.81
N MET A 133 13.65 1.62 -10.33
CA MET A 133 14.33 0.45 -10.89
C MET A 133 14.41 -0.64 -9.82
N GLU A 134 13.99 -1.86 -10.17
CA GLU A 134 13.86 -2.95 -9.20
C GLU A 134 15.16 -3.23 -8.43
N CYS A 135 16.32 -2.95 -9.02
CA CYS A 135 17.59 -3.17 -8.36
C CYS A 135 17.72 -2.44 -7.01
N VAL A 136 17.00 -1.33 -6.82
CA VAL A 136 16.92 -0.58 -5.54
C VAL A 136 16.35 -1.43 -4.40
N THR A 137 15.56 -2.45 -4.74
CA THR A 137 14.91 -3.36 -3.78
C THR A 137 15.75 -4.59 -3.45
N ASP A 138 16.85 -4.80 -4.17
CA ASP A 138 17.76 -5.92 -3.94
C ASP A 138 18.62 -5.62 -2.72
N ILE A 139 18.30 -6.25 -1.59
CA ILE A 139 19.04 -6.08 -0.33
C ILE A 139 20.38 -6.84 -0.31
N THR A 140 20.66 -7.67 -1.32
CA THR A 140 21.85 -8.51 -1.35
C THR A 140 22.99 -7.82 -2.10
N TYR A 141 22.67 -7.19 -3.22
CA TYR A 141 23.66 -6.53 -4.08
C TYR A 141 23.19 -5.12 -4.42
N GLU A 142 23.81 -4.12 -3.77
CA GLU A 142 23.45 -2.72 -3.94
C GLU A 142 23.72 -2.26 -5.38
N CYS A 143 22.70 -1.68 -6.02
CA CYS A 143 22.86 -1.01 -7.32
C CYS A 143 23.02 0.50 -7.15
N VAL A 144 23.33 1.18 -8.25
CA VAL A 144 23.53 2.63 -8.31
C VAL A 144 22.71 3.27 -9.42
N TYR A 145 22.49 4.58 -9.36
CA TYR A 145 21.83 5.36 -10.41
C TYR A 145 22.83 6.25 -11.17
N PRO A 146 22.66 6.42 -12.49
CA PRO A 146 23.47 7.36 -13.28
C PRO A 146 23.10 8.81 -12.98
N ILE A 147 24.04 9.72 -13.17
CA ILE A 147 23.79 11.17 -13.21
C ILE A 147 23.83 11.62 -14.68
N ASP A 148 22.89 12.48 -15.07
CA ASP A 148 22.89 13.09 -16.41
C ASP A 148 22.61 14.60 -16.32
N ASP A 149 23.35 15.40 -17.07
CA ASP A 149 23.22 16.87 -17.04
C ASP A 149 21.98 17.39 -17.80
N GLN A 150 21.39 16.57 -18.68
CA GLN A 150 20.30 16.92 -19.59
C GLN A 150 19.00 16.14 -19.29
N ALA A 151 19.13 14.92 -18.77
CA ALA A 151 18.04 14.04 -18.39
C ALA A 151 17.97 13.89 -16.88
N MET A 152 16.77 13.69 -16.37
CA MET A 152 16.50 13.60 -14.93
C MET A 152 15.63 12.38 -14.65
N HIS A 153 15.83 11.77 -13.49
CA HIS A 153 14.96 10.70 -13.01
C HIS A 153 13.58 11.24 -12.67
N SER A 154 12.55 10.48 -12.99
CA SER A 154 11.18 10.73 -12.54
C SER A 154 10.77 9.64 -11.53
N PHE A 155 9.87 9.98 -10.63
CA PHE A 155 9.38 9.07 -9.61
C PHE A 155 7.86 9.06 -9.58
N SER A 156 7.28 7.89 -9.31
CA SER A 156 5.84 7.74 -9.10
C SER A 156 5.58 6.90 -7.86
N VAL A 157 4.51 7.22 -7.13
CA VAL A 157 4.07 6.46 -5.96
C VAL A 157 2.60 6.13 -6.09
N PRO A 158 2.23 4.84 -6.26
CA PRO A 158 0.84 4.41 -6.16
C PRO A 158 0.34 4.57 -4.73
N LEU A 159 -0.89 5.03 -4.58
CA LEU A 159 -1.54 5.26 -3.29
C LEU A 159 -2.91 4.61 -3.22
N LEU A 160 -3.34 4.29 -2.00
CA LEU A 160 -4.66 3.76 -1.68
C LEU A 160 -5.22 4.52 -0.49
N ASN A 161 -6.34 5.20 -0.67
CA ASN A 161 -7.01 5.88 0.42
C ASN A 161 -7.62 4.90 1.44
N GLY A 162 -7.72 5.34 2.69
CA GLY A 162 -8.40 4.66 3.78
C GLY A 162 -9.92 4.68 3.62
N VAL A 163 -10.64 4.57 4.74
CA VAL A 163 -12.11 4.60 4.79
C VAL A 163 -12.69 6.01 4.87
N ILE A 164 -11.85 7.05 5.01
CA ILE A 164 -12.25 8.45 5.17
C ILE A 164 -11.89 9.19 3.89
N ASP A 165 -12.85 9.94 3.35
CA ASP A 165 -12.62 10.89 2.27
C ASP A 165 -11.76 12.07 2.74
N GLY A 166 -10.92 12.60 1.87
CA GLY A 166 -10.09 13.74 2.24
C GLY A 166 -9.22 14.28 1.13
N ASP A 167 -8.74 15.51 1.36
CA ASP A 167 -7.78 16.21 0.51
C ASP A 167 -6.37 15.93 0.99
N TYR A 168 -5.64 15.15 0.21
CA TYR A 168 -4.27 14.73 0.50
C TYR A 168 -3.24 15.54 -0.30
N THR A 169 -2.19 15.99 0.36
CA THR A 169 -0.99 16.55 -0.27
C THR A 169 0.16 15.57 -0.08
N LEU A 170 0.74 15.10 -1.18
CA LEU A 170 1.90 14.21 -1.15
C LEU A 170 3.17 15.00 -1.44
N THR A 171 4.20 14.76 -0.64
CA THR A 171 5.48 15.47 -0.70
C THR A 171 6.62 14.47 -0.86
N MET A 172 7.53 14.75 -1.79
CA MET A 172 8.83 14.09 -1.91
C MET A 172 9.90 14.95 -1.25
N SER A 173 10.75 14.34 -0.43
CA SER A 173 11.95 14.97 0.13
C SER A 173 13.19 14.15 -0.19
N ILE A 174 14.31 14.84 -0.45
CA ILE A 174 15.60 14.21 -0.72
C ILE A 174 16.61 14.67 0.31
N LYS A 175 17.22 13.70 0.99
CA LYS A 175 18.27 13.92 1.96
C LYS A 175 19.56 13.26 1.50
N ASP A 176 20.60 14.04 1.30
CA ASP A 176 21.96 13.53 1.10
C ASP A 176 22.45 12.95 2.43
N LEU A 177 22.71 11.65 2.46
CA LEU A 177 23.19 10.92 3.63
C LEU A 177 24.70 11.06 3.83
N THR A 178 25.46 11.40 2.79
CA THR A 178 26.90 11.68 2.87
C THR A 178 27.15 12.98 3.64
N THR A 179 26.37 14.02 3.34
CA THR A 179 26.46 15.33 4.02
C THR A 179 25.46 15.49 5.17
N ASN A 180 24.47 14.58 5.27
CA ASN A 180 23.37 14.60 6.22
C ASN A 180 22.47 15.85 6.09
N GLN A 181 22.32 16.39 4.88
CA GLN A 181 21.51 17.59 4.59
C GLN A 181 20.29 17.24 3.73
N GLN A 182 19.15 17.86 4.03
CA GLN A 182 18.00 17.86 3.12
C GLN A 182 18.30 18.83 1.99
N VAL A 183 18.31 18.33 0.75
CA VAL A 183 18.70 19.08 -0.44
C VAL A 183 17.52 19.45 -1.32
N PHE A 184 16.37 18.81 -1.13
CA PHE A 184 15.19 19.02 -1.94
C PHE A 184 13.91 18.64 -1.19
N GLU A 185 12.81 19.33 -1.50
CA GLU A 185 11.45 19.03 -1.03
C GLU A 185 10.43 19.65 -1.99
N GLU A 186 9.47 18.86 -2.45
CA GLU A 186 8.42 19.31 -3.38
C GLU A 186 7.15 18.45 -3.30
N THR A 187 6.00 19.08 -3.49
CA THR A 187 4.70 18.40 -3.61
C THR A 187 4.54 17.74 -4.98
N ALA A 188 3.77 16.66 -5.08
CA ALA A 188 3.51 15.97 -6.35
C ALA A 188 2.92 16.88 -7.44
N ASP A 189 3.34 16.68 -8.70
CA ASP A 189 2.94 17.48 -9.86
C ASP A 189 1.43 17.47 -10.12
N ASN A 190 0.81 16.34 -9.80
CA ASN A 190 -0.60 16.06 -10.04
C ASN A 190 -1.45 16.12 -8.77
N GLY A 191 -0.90 16.68 -7.68
CA GLY A 191 -1.65 16.98 -6.46
C GLY A 191 -2.25 18.41 -6.45
N PRO A 192 -3.06 18.74 -5.43
CA PRO A 192 -3.52 17.87 -4.34
C PRO A 192 -4.53 16.81 -4.83
N PHE A 193 -4.79 15.81 -3.99
CA PHE A 193 -5.64 14.65 -4.31
C PHE A 193 -6.89 14.64 -3.43
N ASP A 194 -8.06 14.81 -4.06
CA ASP A 194 -9.37 14.58 -3.42
C ASP A 194 -9.75 13.11 -3.62
N LEU A 195 -9.71 12.32 -2.54
CA LEU A 195 -9.84 10.87 -2.59
C LEU A 195 -11.07 10.38 -1.82
N GLU A 196 -11.91 9.61 -2.50
CA GLU A 196 -13.01 8.86 -1.88
C GLU A 196 -12.48 7.65 -1.08
N PRO A 197 -13.30 7.05 -0.19
CA PRO A 197 -12.92 5.85 0.54
C PRO A 197 -12.46 4.72 -0.40
N HIS A 198 -11.29 4.14 -0.10
CA HIS A 198 -10.65 3.08 -0.88
C HIS A 198 -10.28 3.45 -2.33
N GLN A 199 -10.32 4.73 -2.69
CA GLN A 199 -9.87 5.19 -4.00
C GLN A 199 -8.36 4.95 -4.17
N ARG A 200 -7.98 4.53 -5.37
CA ARG A 200 -6.59 4.39 -5.79
C ARG A 200 -6.22 5.54 -6.69
N ASP A 201 -4.98 6.00 -6.53
CA ASP A 201 -4.39 7.00 -7.40
C ASP A 201 -2.87 6.79 -7.47
N TRP A 202 -2.18 7.71 -8.12
CA TRP A 202 -0.73 7.74 -8.32
C TRP A 202 -0.23 9.17 -8.21
N ALA A 203 0.80 9.41 -7.40
CA ALA A 203 1.48 10.70 -7.33
C ALA A 203 2.76 10.67 -8.18
N ASN A 204 3.01 11.74 -8.94
CA ASN A 204 4.13 11.83 -9.87
C ASN A 204 5.02 13.03 -9.56
N TRP A 205 6.32 12.83 -9.71
CA TRP A 205 7.35 13.86 -9.72
C TRP A 205 8.16 13.71 -10.99
N SER A 206 7.89 14.59 -11.94
CA SER A 206 8.48 14.59 -13.27
C SER A 206 9.77 15.37 -13.23
N GLN A 207 10.90 14.65 -13.25
CA GLN A 207 12.22 15.27 -13.28
C GLN A 207 12.46 16.29 -12.13
N PRO A 208 12.21 15.94 -10.85
CA PRO A 208 12.16 16.90 -9.76
C PRO A 208 13.53 17.45 -9.35
N PHE A 209 14.61 16.69 -9.54
CA PHE A 209 15.93 17.04 -9.00
C PHE A 209 17.07 16.58 -9.92
N ASN A 210 18.04 17.47 -10.14
CA ASN A 210 19.24 17.20 -10.96
C ASN A 210 20.56 17.70 -10.36
N SER A 211 20.61 17.94 -9.06
CA SER A 211 21.85 18.38 -8.39
C SER A 211 22.48 17.24 -7.59
N TRP A 212 22.53 16.06 -8.20
CA TRP A 212 23.19 14.88 -7.67
C TRP A 212 24.71 15.09 -7.66
N ALA A 213 25.38 14.61 -6.62
CA ALA A 213 26.83 14.63 -6.51
C ALA A 213 27.37 13.21 -6.73
N ASP A 214 28.42 13.10 -7.54
CA ASP A 214 29.08 11.82 -7.84
C ASP A 214 29.55 11.11 -6.55
N GLY A 215 29.16 9.83 -6.43
CA GLY A 215 29.45 8.98 -5.27
C GLY A 215 28.64 9.29 -4.01
N HIS A 216 27.69 10.22 -4.03
CA HIS A 216 26.84 10.52 -2.88
C HIS A 216 25.64 9.56 -2.78
N THR A 217 25.25 9.27 -1.54
CA THR A 217 24.11 8.41 -1.23
C THR A 217 22.96 9.24 -0.70
N TYR A 218 21.76 9.03 -1.23
CA TYR A 218 20.58 9.83 -0.92
C TYR A 218 19.46 8.95 -0.37
N ASN A 219 18.71 9.48 0.58
CA ASN A 219 17.41 8.97 0.98
C ASN A 219 16.34 9.81 0.28
N ILE A 220 15.58 9.16 -0.60
CA ILE A 220 14.44 9.75 -1.30
C ILE A 220 13.18 9.24 -0.59
N SER A 221 12.47 10.16 0.06
CA SER A 221 11.31 9.88 0.93
C SER A 221 10.04 10.51 0.38
N PHE A 222 8.91 9.83 0.59
CA PHE A 222 7.57 10.23 0.20
C PHE A 222 6.65 10.15 1.42
N SER A 223 5.91 11.22 1.67
CA SER A 223 4.95 11.32 2.76
C SER A 223 3.66 11.98 2.29
N ALA A 224 2.57 11.73 3.01
CA ALA A 224 1.30 12.37 2.77
C ALA A 224 0.85 13.17 3.99
N GLU A 225 0.18 14.28 3.74
CA GLU A 225 -0.54 15.07 4.74
C GLU A 225 -2.00 15.18 4.30
N VAL A 226 -2.92 15.14 5.25
CA VAL A 226 -4.36 15.30 5.01
C VAL A 226 -4.82 16.64 5.54
N THR A 227 -5.62 17.36 4.76
CA THR A 227 -6.30 18.58 5.20
C THR A 227 -7.66 18.21 5.79
N LYS A 228 -7.87 18.46 7.08
CA LYS A 228 -9.14 18.21 7.76
C LYS A 228 -10.14 19.34 7.54
N GLU A 229 -11.42 19.09 7.85
CA GLU A 229 -12.50 20.08 7.71
C GLU A 229 -12.26 21.40 8.48
N ASP A 230 -11.50 21.36 9.57
CA ASP A 230 -11.13 22.52 10.37
C ASP A 230 -9.92 23.31 9.79
N ASN A 231 -9.45 22.94 8.59
CA ASN A 231 -8.24 23.42 7.91
C ASN A 231 -6.93 23.12 8.65
N THR A 232 -6.91 22.16 9.57
CA THR A 232 -5.66 21.61 10.10
C THR A 232 -5.05 20.64 9.09
N VAL A 233 -3.72 20.67 8.98
CA VAL A 233 -2.95 19.77 8.13
C VAL A 233 -2.17 18.85 9.04
N GLU A 234 -2.41 17.55 8.90
CA GLU A 234 -1.80 16.53 9.75
C GLU A 234 -1.13 15.45 8.87
N PRO A 235 0.00 14.85 9.30
CA PRO A 235 0.57 13.70 8.62
C PRO A 235 -0.45 12.56 8.52
N SER A 236 -0.49 11.87 7.38
CA SER A 236 -1.37 10.73 7.17
C SER A 236 -0.61 9.55 6.59
N GLY A 237 -0.80 8.37 7.21
CA GLY A 237 -0.32 7.13 6.64
C GLY A 237 1.15 6.85 6.85
N ASN A 238 1.66 5.92 6.04
CA ASN A 238 3.06 5.52 6.09
C ASN A 238 3.96 6.42 5.24
N VAL A 239 5.19 6.63 5.71
CA VAL A 239 6.27 7.18 4.89
C VAL A 239 6.91 6.05 4.07
N ARG A 240 7.12 6.27 2.78
CA ARG A 240 7.91 5.39 1.91
C ARG A 240 9.23 6.05 1.59
N PHE A 241 10.29 5.25 1.52
CA PHE A 241 11.56 5.77 1.08
C PHE A 241 12.42 4.66 0.48
N PHE A 242 13.44 5.06 -0.25
CA PHE A 242 14.52 4.19 -0.66
C PHE A 242 15.85 4.95 -0.58
N ILE A 243 16.93 4.18 -0.48
CA ILE A 243 18.29 4.70 -0.41
C ILE A 243 19.02 4.26 -1.67
N ILE A 244 19.70 5.20 -2.33
CA ILE A 244 20.43 4.92 -3.57
C ILE A 244 21.66 5.82 -3.68
N THR A 245 22.73 5.29 -4.25
CA THR A 245 23.95 6.04 -4.57
C THR A 245 23.94 6.44 -6.03
N PHE A 246 24.35 7.67 -6.33
CA PHE A 246 24.45 8.20 -7.69
C PHE A 246 25.91 8.29 -8.14
N TYR A 247 26.17 8.00 -9.42
CA TYR A 247 27.49 8.09 -10.04
C TYR A 247 27.44 8.72 -11.44
N ASP A 248 28.47 9.47 -11.81
CA ASP A 248 28.65 10.00 -13.17
C ASP A 248 29.06 8.89 -14.16
N ARG A 249 29.78 7.87 -13.68
CA ARG A 249 30.26 6.74 -14.49
C ARG A 249 29.98 5.44 -13.77
N ILE A 250 29.35 4.51 -14.47
CA ILE A 250 28.97 3.19 -13.94
C ILE A 250 29.60 2.10 -14.80
N ASP A 251 30.09 1.03 -14.19
CA ASP A 251 30.81 0.01 -14.94
C ASP A 251 29.90 -0.80 -15.86
N VAL A 252 28.71 -1.20 -15.38
CA VAL A 252 27.82 -2.12 -16.12
C VAL A 252 26.35 -1.73 -16.04
N ALA A 253 25.73 -1.49 -17.20
CA ALA A 253 24.27 -1.54 -17.36
C ALA A 253 23.84 -2.96 -17.68
N ILE A 254 22.94 -3.53 -16.88
CA ILE A 254 22.34 -4.84 -17.13
C ILE A 254 20.92 -4.64 -17.67
N LEU A 255 20.70 -5.02 -18.92
CA LEU A 255 19.37 -4.94 -19.55
C LEU A 255 18.66 -6.29 -19.39
N SER A 256 17.94 -6.47 -18.28
CA SER A 256 17.22 -7.71 -18.02
C SER A 256 16.18 -7.59 -16.91
N ASN A 257 15.05 -8.26 -17.12
CA ASN A 257 14.20 -8.69 -16.00
C ASN A 257 14.93 -9.74 -15.16
N PRO A 258 14.49 -10.00 -13.92
CA PRO A 258 14.95 -11.16 -13.16
C PRO A 258 14.89 -12.43 -14.01
N THR A 259 15.95 -13.21 -13.96
CA THR A 259 16.03 -14.50 -14.65
C THR A 259 15.81 -15.62 -13.63
N ASP A 260 15.06 -16.64 -14.00
CA ASP A 260 14.99 -17.86 -13.19
C ASP A 260 16.38 -18.47 -12.98
N GLN A 261 16.51 -19.33 -11.96
CA GLN A 261 17.74 -20.08 -11.63
C GLN A 261 18.92 -19.28 -11.05
N ASN A 262 18.69 -18.14 -10.38
CA ASN A 262 19.73 -17.35 -9.70
C ASN A 262 20.92 -16.94 -10.60
N ARG A 263 20.77 -16.97 -11.93
CA ARG A 263 21.89 -16.67 -12.85
C ARG A 263 22.29 -15.21 -12.81
N LEU A 264 21.29 -14.33 -12.85
CA LEU A 264 21.52 -12.90 -12.67
C LEU A 264 22.15 -12.60 -11.29
N GLN A 265 21.82 -13.39 -10.26
CA GLN A 265 22.44 -13.26 -8.94
C GLN A 265 23.92 -13.65 -8.95
N MET A 266 24.33 -14.65 -9.74
CA MET A 266 25.76 -14.95 -9.94
C MET A 266 26.49 -13.82 -10.67
N VAL A 267 25.86 -13.21 -11.69
CA VAL A 267 26.43 -12.03 -12.36
C VAL A 267 26.63 -10.89 -11.36
N LYS A 268 25.64 -10.59 -10.53
CA LYS A 268 25.73 -9.56 -9.48
C LYS A 268 26.84 -9.88 -8.46
N SER A 269 26.93 -11.13 -8.02
CA SER A 269 27.99 -11.59 -7.11
C SER A 269 29.39 -11.43 -7.72
N ASP A 270 29.56 -11.75 -9.00
CA ASP A 270 30.83 -11.56 -9.70
C ASP A 270 31.17 -10.07 -9.79
N LEU A 271 30.21 -9.20 -10.13
CA LEU A 271 30.41 -7.74 -10.19
C LEU A 271 30.83 -7.17 -8.83
N GLU A 272 30.14 -7.57 -7.74
CA GLU A 272 30.51 -7.18 -6.38
C GLU A 272 31.93 -7.65 -6.03
N SER A 273 32.29 -8.90 -6.38
CA SER A 273 33.63 -9.45 -6.12
C SER A 273 34.75 -8.73 -6.87
N MET A 274 34.40 -8.06 -7.97
CA MET A 274 35.30 -7.24 -8.78
C MET A 274 35.24 -5.76 -8.39
N GLU A 275 34.45 -5.39 -7.37
CA GLU A 275 34.20 -4.01 -6.95
C GLU A 275 33.64 -3.13 -8.08
N MET A 276 32.83 -3.72 -8.97
CA MET A 276 32.21 -3.03 -10.10
C MET A 276 30.81 -2.54 -9.74
N SER A 277 30.54 -1.27 -10.06
CA SER A 277 29.23 -0.64 -9.97
C SER A 277 28.31 -1.11 -11.08
N TYR A 278 27.01 -1.21 -10.78
CA TYR A 278 26.04 -1.64 -11.79
C TYR A 278 24.66 -1.05 -11.58
N THR A 279 23.90 -1.00 -12.67
CA THR A 279 22.47 -0.70 -12.68
C THR A 279 21.76 -1.78 -13.48
N GLN A 280 20.68 -2.34 -12.93
CA GLN A 280 19.84 -3.29 -13.65
C GLN A 280 18.55 -2.57 -14.10
N MET A 281 18.32 -2.56 -15.41
CA MET A 281 17.14 -1.99 -16.04
C MET A 281 16.22 -3.11 -16.55
N ARG A 282 14.99 -3.13 -16.04
CA ARG A 282 13.93 -4.00 -16.53
C ARG A 282 13.38 -3.50 -17.86
N LEU A 283 12.63 -4.35 -18.54
CA LEU A 283 12.03 -4.03 -19.83
C LEU A 283 11.15 -2.78 -19.78
N GLU A 284 10.44 -2.59 -18.66
CA GLU A 284 9.61 -1.40 -18.41
C GLU A 284 10.43 -0.10 -18.32
N ASN A 285 11.72 -0.20 -17.97
CA ASN A 285 12.62 0.94 -17.87
C ASN A 285 13.33 1.26 -19.20
N TRP A 286 13.27 0.39 -20.21
CA TRP A 286 14.07 0.57 -21.42
C TRP A 286 13.62 1.75 -22.28
N ASP A 287 12.33 2.10 -22.22
CA ASP A 287 11.81 3.24 -22.98
C ASP A 287 12.38 4.58 -22.45
N ASP A 288 12.71 4.64 -21.16
CA ASP A 288 13.24 5.83 -20.51
C ASP A 288 14.76 5.82 -20.37
N TYR A 289 15.37 4.65 -20.09
CA TYR A 289 16.77 4.54 -19.69
C TYR A 289 17.67 3.79 -20.66
N ALA A 290 17.15 3.02 -21.63
CA ALA A 290 17.97 2.40 -22.67
C ALA A 290 18.14 3.33 -23.89
N THR A 291 18.39 4.61 -23.62
CA THR A 291 18.56 5.70 -24.60
C THR A 291 20.03 6.08 -24.73
N PRO A 292 20.43 6.80 -25.80
CA PRO A 292 21.82 7.24 -25.95
C PRO A 292 22.33 8.09 -24.78
N SER A 293 21.50 8.99 -24.23
CA SER A 293 21.89 9.88 -23.13
C SER A 293 22.17 9.14 -21.83
N TRP A 294 21.40 8.09 -21.54
CA TRP A 294 21.64 7.33 -20.31
C TRP A 294 22.75 6.30 -20.49
N LEU A 295 22.82 5.63 -21.63
CA LEU A 295 23.81 4.57 -21.85
C LEU A 295 25.24 5.09 -22.00
N GLU A 296 25.45 6.37 -22.37
CA GLU A 296 26.81 6.93 -22.45
C GLU A 296 27.54 6.98 -21.09
N HIS A 297 26.81 6.95 -19.97
CA HIS A 297 27.36 6.92 -18.61
C HIS A 297 27.91 5.55 -18.19
N TYR A 298 27.72 4.52 -19.01
CA TYR A 298 28.16 3.16 -18.72
C TYR A 298 29.40 2.77 -19.54
N ASP A 299 30.33 2.04 -18.93
CA ASP A 299 31.48 1.47 -19.67
C ASP A 299 31.07 0.25 -20.52
N LYS A 300 30.08 -0.49 -20.02
CA LYS A 300 29.61 -1.73 -20.63
C LYS A 300 28.11 -1.92 -20.49
N VAL A 301 27.50 -2.48 -21.53
CA VAL A 301 26.12 -2.98 -21.48
C VAL A 301 26.14 -4.51 -21.54
N LEU A 302 25.48 -5.16 -20.59
CA LEU A 302 25.35 -6.61 -20.48
C LEU A 302 23.91 -7.03 -20.75
N LEU A 303 23.74 -7.89 -21.75
CA LEU A 303 22.51 -8.62 -22.03
C LEU A 303 22.75 -10.08 -21.58
N PRO A 304 22.32 -10.44 -20.36
CA PRO A 304 22.54 -11.78 -19.85
C PRO A 304 21.66 -12.79 -20.60
N TRP A 305 21.99 -14.08 -20.43
CA TRP A 305 21.21 -15.16 -21.02
C TRP A 305 19.76 -15.12 -20.52
N GLN A 306 18.82 -15.15 -21.46
CA GLN A 306 17.40 -15.08 -21.17
C GLN A 306 16.79 -16.48 -21.08
N THR A 307 15.81 -16.64 -20.20
CA THR A 307 15.01 -17.87 -20.12
C THR A 307 13.94 -17.87 -21.21
N ASP A 308 13.47 -19.07 -21.59
CA ASP A 308 12.30 -19.21 -22.45
C ASP A 308 11.11 -18.39 -21.94
N TYR A 309 10.95 -18.26 -20.61
CA TYR A 309 9.90 -17.46 -20.02
C TYR A 309 10.02 -15.97 -20.38
N ASN A 310 11.21 -15.37 -20.16
CA ASN A 310 11.46 -13.97 -20.50
C ASN A 310 11.33 -13.69 -22.00
N VAL A 311 11.67 -14.67 -22.84
CA VAL A 311 11.60 -14.53 -24.30
C VAL A 311 10.18 -14.69 -24.82
N TYR A 312 9.49 -15.80 -24.49
CA TYR A 312 8.18 -16.12 -25.06
C TYR A 312 7.01 -15.41 -24.38
N TYR A 313 7.13 -15.12 -23.08
CA TYR A 313 6.06 -14.48 -22.30
C TYR A 313 6.42 -13.08 -21.83
N GLY A 314 7.71 -12.71 -21.87
CA GLY A 314 8.22 -11.43 -21.44
C GLY A 314 8.60 -10.47 -22.57
N ASP A 315 8.37 -10.85 -23.84
CA ASP A 315 8.62 -10.03 -25.04
C ASP A 315 10.06 -9.46 -25.15
N TYR A 316 11.05 -10.10 -24.52
CA TYR A 316 12.41 -9.54 -24.37
C TYR A 316 13.04 -9.10 -25.70
N TYR A 317 13.10 -9.98 -26.69
CA TYR A 317 13.70 -9.64 -27.99
C TYR A 317 12.81 -8.73 -28.84
N ASP A 318 11.50 -8.80 -28.67
CA ASP A 318 10.56 -7.94 -29.37
C ASP A 318 10.67 -6.49 -28.85
N LYS A 319 10.77 -6.30 -27.53
CA LYS A 319 11.05 -5.00 -26.91
C LYS A 319 12.42 -4.47 -27.31
N LEU A 320 13.43 -5.32 -27.44
CA LEU A 320 14.77 -4.91 -27.87
C LEU A 320 14.75 -4.25 -29.27
N ALA A 321 13.96 -4.82 -30.19
CA ALA A 321 13.83 -4.35 -31.57
C ALA A 321 12.74 -3.27 -31.77
N SER A 322 11.91 -3.03 -30.77
CA SER A 322 10.83 -2.05 -30.85
C SER A 322 11.37 -0.63 -30.76
N SER A 323 10.96 0.22 -31.70
CA SER A 323 11.28 1.65 -31.66
C SER A 323 10.47 2.34 -30.58
N ARG A 324 11.15 3.13 -29.75
CA ARG A 324 10.50 4.00 -28.76
C ARG A 324 9.82 5.17 -29.44
N SER A 325 8.75 5.66 -28.84
CA SER A 325 8.01 6.85 -29.31
C SER A 325 8.77 8.16 -29.05
N THR A 326 9.66 8.17 -28.06
CA THR A 326 10.38 9.37 -27.58
C THR A 326 11.43 9.86 -28.57
N ASP A 327 12.23 8.96 -29.14
CA ASP A 327 13.34 9.27 -30.04
C ASP A 327 13.30 8.52 -31.38
N GLY A 328 12.35 7.58 -31.55
CA GLY A 328 12.24 6.75 -32.75
C GLY A 328 13.31 5.68 -32.88
N LEU A 329 14.14 5.47 -31.85
CA LEU A 329 15.21 4.47 -31.83
C LEU A 329 14.76 3.22 -31.08
N SER A 330 15.25 2.06 -31.51
CA SER A 330 15.17 0.84 -30.71
C SER A 330 16.34 0.73 -29.74
N VAL A 331 16.27 -0.22 -28.80
CA VAL A 331 17.43 -0.54 -27.95
C VAL A 331 18.57 -1.06 -28.81
N VAL A 332 18.30 -1.85 -29.86
CA VAL A 332 19.32 -2.29 -30.83
C VAL A 332 20.05 -1.10 -31.45
N ASP A 333 19.33 -0.11 -31.97
CA ASP A 333 19.94 1.08 -32.60
C ASP A 333 20.81 1.85 -31.59
N THR A 334 20.35 1.91 -30.33
CA THR A 334 21.08 2.57 -29.24
C THR A 334 22.37 1.83 -28.92
N LEU A 335 22.34 0.49 -28.83
CA LEU A 335 23.52 -0.34 -28.57
C LEU A 335 24.53 -0.28 -29.73
N GLU A 336 24.06 -0.21 -30.97
CA GLU A 336 24.94 0.00 -32.13
C GLU A 336 25.69 1.34 -32.03
N GLN A 337 24.97 2.42 -31.70
CA GLN A 337 25.59 3.74 -31.48
C GLN A 337 26.57 3.72 -30.31
N PHE A 338 26.20 3.10 -29.19
CA PHE A 338 27.06 2.94 -28.01
C PHE A 338 28.38 2.24 -28.37
N MET A 339 28.32 1.16 -29.16
CA MET A 339 29.53 0.46 -29.63
C MET A 339 30.39 1.30 -30.58
N VAL A 340 29.77 2.09 -31.47
CA VAL A 340 30.50 3.01 -32.37
C VAL A 340 31.24 4.09 -31.59
N GLN A 341 30.70 4.51 -30.45
CA GLN A 341 31.32 5.50 -29.55
C GLN A 341 32.40 4.90 -28.63
N GLY A 342 32.65 3.58 -28.72
CA GLY A 342 33.69 2.89 -27.97
C GLY A 342 33.21 2.13 -26.73
N GLY A 343 31.90 2.15 -26.46
CA GLY A 343 31.28 1.32 -25.43
C GLY A 343 31.33 -0.17 -25.77
N THR A 344 31.28 -1.03 -24.75
CA THR A 344 31.29 -2.50 -24.95
C THR A 344 29.92 -3.11 -24.69
N THR A 345 29.34 -3.77 -25.69
CA THR A 345 28.13 -4.59 -25.50
C THR A 345 28.50 -6.06 -25.40
N GLN A 346 28.12 -6.73 -24.31
CA GLN A 346 28.26 -8.17 -24.14
C GLN A 346 26.89 -8.83 -24.15
N ILE A 347 26.68 -9.76 -25.08
CA ILE A 347 25.42 -10.50 -25.24
C ILE A 347 25.68 -11.98 -24.99
N HIS A 348 24.95 -12.57 -24.04
CA HIS A 348 24.98 -14.00 -23.75
C HIS A 348 23.86 -14.68 -24.52
N LEU A 349 24.20 -15.25 -25.67
CA LEU A 349 23.28 -16.09 -26.45
C LEU A 349 23.30 -17.51 -25.86
N GLY A 350 22.15 -18.14 -25.74
CA GLY A 350 22.09 -19.55 -25.33
C GLY A 350 20.76 -20.19 -25.58
#